data_AF-A0A353GWQ6-F1
#
_entry.id   AF-A0A353GWQ6-F1
#
_cell.length_a   1.000
_cell.length_b   1.000
_cell.length_c   1.000
_cell.angle_alpha   90.00
_cell.angle_beta   90.00
_cell.angle_gamma   90.00
#
_symmetry.space_group_name_H-M   'P 1'
#
loop_
_entity.id
_entity.type
_entity.pdbx_description
1 polymer ?
#
loop_
_entity_poly.entity_id
_entity_poly.type
_entity_poly.pdbx_seq_one_letter_code
_entity_poly.pdbx_strand_id
1 'polypeptide(L)'
;MPDTYPPKLQLFVNRVFLERLEEDNNPELALSRGRQRAIDGWRRQGKTEEWINERIKSMDCNNSYRKILSDHEVSGNGFAICANNINCGLLGTTGKKYKEVNGYPLDANLKDCMDEPLLAAERLAELLSGKKIEKNNVLGNIPCAKVSHSVAKEIVDTVKRITN
;
A
#
# COMPACT_ATOMS: atom_id res chain seq x y z
N MET A 1 0.94 3.75 -39.70
CA MET A 1 1.70 4.09 -38.47
C MET A 1 2.98 4.78 -38.92
N PRO A 2 3.44 5.86 -38.28
CA PRO A 2 4.63 6.56 -38.74
C PRO A 2 5.88 5.68 -38.57
N ASP A 3 6.71 5.61 -39.61
CA ASP A 3 7.91 4.77 -39.76
C ASP A 3 9.09 5.14 -38.82
N THR A 4 8.79 5.83 -37.71
CA THR A 4 9.78 6.52 -36.87
C THR A 4 10.23 5.73 -35.64
N TYR A 5 9.69 4.54 -35.38
CA TYR A 5 10.06 3.75 -34.20
C TYR A 5 10.96 2.54 -34.54
N PRO A 6 11.94 2.19 -33.69
CA PRO A 6 12.78 1.02 -33.90
C PRO A 6 11.97 -0.28 -34.05
N PRO A 7 12.34 -1.23 -34.94
CA PRO A 7 11.58 -2.46 -35.17
C PRO A 7 11.27 -3.27 -33.90
N LYS A 8 12.20 -3.31 -32.94
CA LYS A 8 11.98 -3.97 -31.64
C LYS A 8 10.87 -3.33 -30.82
N LEU A 9 10.77 -1.99 -30.85
CA LEU A 9 9.72 -1.26 -30.15
C LEU A 9 8.37 -1.49 -30.82
N GLN A 10 8.31 -1.53 -32.15
CA GLN A 10 7.08 -1.84 -32.89
C GLN A 10 6.54 -3.24 -32.53
N LEU A 11 7.40 -4.26 -32.51
CA LEU A 11 7.03 -5.62 -32.10
C LEU A 11 6.52 -5.67 -30.66
N PHE A 12 7.19 -4.94 -29.76
CA PHE A 12 6.77 -4.85 -28.36
C PHE A 12 5.40 -4.18 -28.23
N VAL A 13 5.18 -3.04 -28.89
CA VAL A 13 3.90 -2.32 -28.87
C VAL A 13 2.78 -3.20 -29.42
N ASN A 14 3.01 -3.89 -30.54
CA ASN A 14 2.02 -4.81 -31.13
C ASN A 14 1.66 -5.94 -30.16
N ARG A 15 2.66 -6.51 -29.47
CA ARG A 15 2.42 -7.55 -28.47
C ARG A 15 1.55 -7.03 -27.31
N VAL A 16 1.94 -5.91 -26.70
CA VAL A 16 1.20 -5.32 -25.57
C VAL A 16 -0.22 -4.96 -25.98
N PHE A 17 -0.41 -4.47 -27.21
CA PHE A 17 -1.73 -4.16 -27.75
C PHE A 17 -2.61 -5.41 -27.85
N LEU A 18 -2.09 -6.49 -28.44
CA LEU A 18 -2.83 -7.76 -28.54
C LEU A 18 -3.13 -8.36 -27.17
N GLU A 19 -2.17 -8.30 -26.23
CA GLU A 19 -2.39 -8.73 -24.84
C GLU A 19 -3.55 -7.98 -24.19
N ARG A 20 -3.74 -6.68 -24.47
CA ARG A 20 -4.88 -5.92 -23.92
C ARG A 20 -6.22 -6.27 -24.55
N LEU A 21 -6.26 -6.54 -25.85
CA LEU A 21 -7.49 -7.02 -26.47
C LEU A 21 -7.94 -8.37 -25.88
N GLU A 22 -7.00 -9.25 -25.55
CA GLU A 22 -7.32 -10.50 -24.85
C GLU A 22 -7.82 -10.26 -23.42
N GLU A 23 -7.15 -9.37 -22.69
CA GLU A 23 -7.52 -9.00 -21.32
C GLU A 23 -8.91 -8.32 -21.25
N ASP A 24 -9.26 -7.49 -22.23
CA ASP A 24 -10.58 -6.83 -22.31
C ASP A 24 -11.71 -7.84 -22.52
N ASN A 25 -11.43 -8.92 -23.27
CA ASN A 25 -12.38 -10.02 -23.50
C ASN A 25 -12.43 -11.02 -22.33
N ASN A 26 -11.39 -11.07 -21.49
CA ASN A 26 -11.29 -11.97 -20.34
C ASN A 26 -10.77 -11.23 -19.08
N PRO A 27 -11.67 -10.70 -18.24
CA PRO A 27 -11.31 -9.96 -17.03
C PRO A 27 -10.46 -10.77 -16.03
N GLU A 28 -10.63 -12.09 -15.96
CA GLU A 28 -9.82 -12.94 -15.07
C GLU A 28 -8.36 -13.00 -15.55
N LEU A 29 -8.15 -13.07 -16.87
CA LEU A 29 -6.83 -13.01 -17.47
C LEU A 29 -6.17 -11.64 -17.21
N ALA A 30 -6.94 -10.55 -17.29
CA ALA A 30 -6.48 -9.20 -16.98
C ALA A 30 -5.96 -9.10 -15.53
N LEU A 31 -6.72 -9.65 -14.58
CA LEU A 31 -6.32 -9.69 -13.18
C LEU A 31 -5.05 -10.51 -12.97
N SER A 32 -4.98 -11.72 -13.55
CA SER A 32 -3.84 -12.63 -13.44
C SER A 32 -2.56 -12.02 -14.01
N ARG A 33 -2.60 -11.51 -15.24
CA ARG A 33 -1.45 -10.85 -15.89
C ARG A 33 -1.05 -9.57 -15.17
N GLY A 34 -2.01 -8.76 -14.72
CA GLY A 34 -1.76 -7.56 -13.93
C GLY A 34 -0.99 -7.88 -12.64
N ARG A 35 -1.44 -8.90 -11.91
CA ARG A 35 -0.78 -9.37 -10.68
C ARG A 35 0.64 -9.88 -10.98
N GLN A 36 0.82 -10.68 -12.01
CA GLN A 36 2.13 -11.21 -12.38
C GLN A 36 3.12 -10.10 -12.77
N ARG A 37 2.66 -9.10 -13.55
CA ARG A 37 3.48 -7.93 -13.92
C ARG A 37 3.95 -7.14 -12.70
N ALA A 38 3.10 -6.99 -11.67
CA ALA A 38 3.47 -6.33 -10.43
C ALA A 38 4.54 -7.12 -9.66
N ILE A 39 4.34 -8.44 -9.51
CA ILE A 39 5.30 -9.35 -8.88
C ILE A 39 6.67 -9.29 -9.59
N ASP A 40 6.69 -9.42 -10.91
CA ASP A 40 7.93 -9.35 -11.70
C ASP A 40 8.58 -7.96 -11.65
N GLY A 41 7.77 -6.92 -11.49
CA GLY A 41 8.24 -5.56 -11.23
C GLY A 41 9.00 -5.45 -9.91
N TRP A 42 8.49 -6.02 -8.83
CA TRP A 42 9.14 -6.01 -7.52
C TRP A 42 10.35 -6.94 -7.46
N ARG A 43 10.29 -8.11 -8.11
CA ARG A 43 11.46 -9.01 -8.25
C ARG A 43 12.63 -8.32 -8.94
N ARG A 44 12.36 -7.57 -10.02
CA ARG A 44 13.39 -6.76 -10.71
C ARG A 44 13.98 -5.66 -9.84
N GLN A 45 13.24 -5.19 -8.83
CA GLN A 45 13.73 -4.24 -7.82
C GLN A 45 14.47 -4.94 -6.66
N GLY A 46 14.64 -6.26 -6.70
CA GLY A 46 15.33 -7.04 -5.67
C GLY A 46 14.50 -7.33 -4.42
N LYS A 47 13.16 -7.21 -4.49
CA LYS A 47 12.28 -7.56 -3.37
C LYS A 47 12.17 -9.07 -3.20
N THR A 48 12.15 -9.55 -1.96
CA THR A 48 11.97 -10.96 -1.63
C THR A 48 10.53 -11.41 -1.84
N GLU A 49 10.30 -12.73 -1.98
CA GLU A 49 8.95 -13.27 -2.13
C GLU A 49 8.08 -13.02 -0.89
N GLU A 50 8.67 -13.07 0.29
CA GLU A 50 8.01 -12.78 1.56
C GLU A 50 7.51 -11.33 1.58
N TRP A 51 8.38 -10.39 1.19
CA TRP A 51 8.03 -8.98 1.08
C TRP A 51 6.91 -8.76 0.05
N ILE A 52 6.99 -9.40 -1.13
CA ILE A 52 5.98 -9.29 -2.19
C ILE A 52 4.63 -9.81 -1.70
N ASN A 53 4.62 -10.97 -1.04
CA ASN A 53 3.40 -11.56 -0.49
C ASN A 53 2.78 -10.65 0.57
N GLU A 54 3.58 -10.05 1.45
CA GLU A 54 3.06 -9.12 2.45
C GLU A 54 2.57 -7.81 1.81
N ARG A 55 3.26 -7.32 0.78
CA ARG A 55 2.82 -6.14 0.02
C ARG A 55 1.48 -6.36 -0.65
N ILE A 56 1.23 -7.52 -1.25
CA ILE A 56 -0.08 -7.86 -1.85
C ILE A 56 -1.17 -7.86 -0.77
N LYS A 57 -0.96 -8.55 0.36
CA LYS A 57 -1.93 -8.55 1.48
C LYS A 57 -2.17 -7.14 2.02
N SER A 58 -1.14 -6.30 2.05
CA SER A 58 -1.25 -4.91 2.50
C SER A 58 -2.18 -4.09 1.59
N MET A 59 -2.21 -4.37 0.28
CA MET A 59 -3.08 -3.65 -0.66
C MET A 59 -4.55 -4.00 -0.44
N ASP A 60 -4.87 -5.28 -0.25
CA ASP A 60 -6.25 -5.74 0.00
C ASP A 60 -6.78 -5.22 1.35
N CYS A 61 -5.92 -5.24 2.37
CA CYS A 61 -6.23 -4.67 3.68
C CYS A 61 -6.47 -3.15 3.59
N ASN A 62 -5.61 -2.43 2.86
CA ASN A 62 -5.76 -0.99 2.67
C ASN A 62 -7.07 -0.65 1.95
N ASN A 63 -7.45 -1.40 0.91
CA ASN A 63 -8.72 -1.21 0.21
C ASN A 63 -9.92 -1.40 1.16
N SER A 64 -9.89 -2.46 1.98
CA SER A 64 -10.93 -2.73 2.98
C SER A 64 -11.01 -1.63 4.04
N TYR A 65 -9.85 -1.19 4.54
CA TYR A 65 -9.75 -0.08 5.50
C TYR A 65 -10.27 1.24 4.91
N ARG A 66 -9.92 1.56 3.66
CA ARG A 66 -10.44 2.73 2.95
C ARG A 66 -11.95 2.68 2.76
N LYS A 67 -12.53 1.50 2.53
CA LYS A 67 -13.98 1.33 2.47
C LYS A 67 -14.62 1.69 3.82
N ILE A 68 -14.09 1.15 4.93
CA ILE A 68 -14.57 1.50 6.28
C ILE A 68 -14.47 3.02 6.51
N LEU A 69 -13.33 3.64 6.18
CA LEU A 69 -13.19 5.09 6.30
C LEU A 69 -14.24 5.85 5.50
N SER A 70 -14.52 5.43 4.26
CA SER A 70 -15.56 6.03 3.42
C SER A 70 -16.95 5.90 4.03
N ASP A 71 -17.28 4.74 4.58
CA ASP A 71 -18.55 4.47 5.28
C ASP A 71 -18.68 5.31 6.57
N HIS A 72 -17.55 5.83 7.08
CA HIS A 72 -17.42 6.66 8.28
C HIS A 72 -17.13 8.14 7.97
N GLU A 73 -17.64 8.65 6.85
CA GLU A 73 -17.57 10.07 6.44
C GLU A 73 -16.15 10.62 6.21
N VAL A 74 -15.18 9.74 5.97
CA VAL A 74 -13.84 10.17 5.54
C VAL A 74 -13.84 10.40 4.04
N SER A 75 -13.37 11.56 3.61
CA SER A 75 -13.37 11.97 2.21
C SER A 75 -12.17 12.85 1.85
N GLY A 76 -11.89 12.96 0.54
CA GLY A 76 -10.81 13.76 0.00
C GLY A 76 -9.45 13.42 0.64
N ASN A 77 -8.80 14.43 1.22
CA ASN A 77 -7.50 14.27 1.87
C ASN A 77 -7.55 13.44 3.16
N GLY A 78 -8.74 13.15 3.70
CA GLY A 78 -8.93 12.36 4.92
C GLY A 78 -8.29 10.98 4.85
N PHE A 79 -8.34 10.31 3.70
CA PHE A 79 -7.70 8.99 3.53
C PHE A 79 -6.17 9.07 3.68
N ALA A 80 -5.55 10.08 3.07
CA ALA A 80 -4.11 10.28 3.17
C ALA A 80 -3.71 10.67 4.60
N ILE A 81 -4.53 11.47 5.29
CA ILE A 81 -4.34 11.83 6.69
C ILE A 81 -4.38 10.58 7.58
N CYS A 82 -5.37 9.70 7.41
CA CYS A 82 -5.49 8.45 8.18
C CYS A 82 -4.28 7.52 7.94
N ALA A 83 -3.91 7.31 6.68
CA ALA A 83 -2.74 6.49 6.33
C ALA A 83 -1.44 7.08 6.89
N ASN A 84 -1.25 8.39 6.81
CA ASN A 84 -0.08 9.05 7.39
C ASN A 84 -0.06 8.93 8.93
N ASN A 85 -1.21 8.97 9.58
CA ASN A 85 -1.31 8.82 11.04
C ASN A 85 -0.94 7.41 11.52
N ILE A 86 -1.30 6.36 10.76
CA ILE A 86 -0.81 5.00 10.99
C ILE A 86 0.72 4.96 10.90
N ASN A 87 1.27 5.48 9.80
CA ASN A 87 2.71 5.51 9.57
C ASN A 87 3.45 6.26 10.69
N CYS A 88 2.97 7.43 11.09
CA CYS A 88 3.54 8.18 12.21
C CYS A 88 3.44 7.43 13.55
N GLY A 89 2.35 6.69 13.78
CA GLY A 89 2.17 5.89 14.99
C GLY A 89 3.15 4.72 15.07
N LEU A 90 3.42 4.06 13.94
CA LEU A 90 4.36 2.94 13.86
C LEU A 90 5.82 3.40 13.90
N LEU A 91 6.16 4.43 13.12
CA LEU A 91 7.53 4.90 12.95
C LEU A 91 7.98 5.81 14.09
N GLY A 92 7.04 6.40 14.84
CA GLY A 92 7.31 7.48 15.79
C GLY A 92 7.79 8.79 15.14
N THR A 93 7.77 8.86 13.80
CA THR A 93 8.21 10.00 13.00
C THR A 93 7.43 10.07 11.68
N THR A 94 7.62 11.12 10.90
CA THR A 94 6.97 11.24 9.59
C THR A 94 7.61 10.31 8.55
N GLY A 95 6.83 9.86 7.57
CA GLY A 95 7.37 9.06 6.46
C GLY A 95 8.47 9.78 5.68
N LYS A 96 8.43 11.11 5.59
CA LYS A 96 9.51 11.92 5.01
C LYS A 96 10.80 11.75 5.81
N LYS A 97 10.72 11.93 7.14
CA LYS A 97 11.88 11.81 8.01
C LYS A 97 12.44 10.39 8.04
N TYR A 98 11.57 9.38 8.01
CA TYR A 98 11.98 7.98 7.88
C TYR A 98 12.80 7.74 6.62
N LYS A 99 12.36 8.26 5.47
CA LYS A 99 13.12 8.16 4.21
C LYS A 99 14.46 8.87 4.28
N GLU A 100 14.49 10.09 4.82
CA GLU A 100 15.74 10.87 5.00
C GLU A 100 16.77 10.11 5.84
N VAL A 101 16.36 9.56 6.97
CA VAL A 101 17.26 8.85 7.90
C VAL A 101 17.80 7.55 7.29
N ASN A 102 16.99 6.88 6.48
CA ASN A 102 17.36 5.62 5.84
C ASN A 102 17.96 5.79 4.42
N GLY A 103 18.19 7.03 3.97
CA GLY A 103 18.82 7.30 2.68
C GLY A 103 17.96 7.00 1.44
N TYR A 104 16.64 6.94 1.58
CA TYR A 104 15.73 6.73 0.46
C TYR A 104 15.39 8.05 -0.26
N PRO A 105 15.14 8.02 -1.58
CA PRO A 105 14.61 9.18 -2.30
C PRO A 105 13.30 9.69 -1.68
N LEU A 106 13.14 11.01 -1.59
CA LEU A 106 11.96 11.60 -0.94
C LEU A 106 10.65 11.31 -1.68
N ASP A 107 10.73 11.16 -3.00
CA ASP A 107 9.65 10.82 -3.93
C ASP A 107 9.35 9.32 -4.00
N ALA A 108 10.21 8.45 -3.41
CA ALA A 108 9.97 7.02 -3.37
C ALA A 108 8.69 6.68 -2.58
N ASN A 109 8.01 5.60 -2.94
CA ASN A 109 6.87 5.12 -2.18
C ASN A 109 7.33 4.63 -0.79
N LEU A 110 6.72 5.12 0.29
CA LEU A 110 7.11 4.75 1.65
C LEU A 110 7.03 3.24 1.90
N LYS A 111 5.98 2.57 1.40
CA LYS A 111 5.78 1.12 1.59
C LYS A 111 6.86 0.31 0.89
N ASP A 112 7.41 0.83 -0.21
CA ASP A 112 8.52 0.19 -0.92
C ASP A 112 9.87 0.42 -0.22
N CYS A 113 9.94 1.31 0.77
CA CYS A 113 11.09 1.53 1.65
C CYS A 113 11.03 0.70 2.94
N MET A 114 9.89 0.08 3.26
CA MET A 114 9.69 -0.73 4.46
C MET A 114 10.17 -2.16 4.26
N ASP A 115 10.61 -2.80 5.35
CA ASP A 115 10.86 -4.23 5.39
C ASP A 115 9.55 -5.03 5.62
N GLU A 116 9.64 -6.36 5.54
CA GLU A 116 8.48 -7.24 5.70
C GLU A 116 7.79 -7.08 7.08
N PRO A 117 8.50 -7.05 8.23
CA PRO A 117 7.86 -6.85 9.52
C PRO A 117 7.12 -5.52 9.65
N LEU A 118 7.68 -4.43 9.11
CA LEU A 118 7.02 -3.13 9.16
C LEU A 118 5.78 -3.06 8.26
N LEU A 119 5.80 -3.71 7.08
CA LEU A 119 4.60 -3.87 6.25
C LEU A 119 3.52 -4.68 6.97
N ALA A 120 3.90 -5.76 7.65
CA ALA A 120 2.98 -6.57 8.44
C ALA A 120 2.37 -5.77 9.61
N ALA A 121 3.17 -4.94 10.27
CA ALA A 121 2.71 -4.04 11.33
C ALA A 121 1.75 -2.97 10.80
N GLU A 122 2.03 -2.38 9.63
CA GLU A 122 1.12 -1.43 8.97
C GLU A 122 -0.21 -2.08 8.61
N ARG A 123 -0.19 -3.28 8.03
CA ARG A 123 -1.40 -4.05 7.75
C ARG A 123 -2.20 -4.33 9.02
N LEU A 124 -1.54 -4.76 10.10
CA LEU A 124 -2.21 -5.00 11.38
C LEU A 124 -2.83 -3.71 11.94
N ALA A 125 -2.12 -2.58 11.84
CA ALA A 125 -2.61 -1.29 12.27
C ALA A 125 -3.84 -0.84 11.47
N GLU A 126 -3.84 -0.98 10.15
CA GLU A 126 -5.00 -0.69 9.30
C GLU A 126 -6.21 -1.56 9.68
N LEU A 127 -6.00 -2.87 9.85
CA LEU A 127 -7.06 -3.81 10.23
C LEU A 127 -7.68 -3.46 11.59
N LEU A 128 -6.85 -3.23 12.61
CA LEU A 128 -7.32 -2.92 13.96
C LEU A 128 -7.95 -1.52 14.03
N SER A 129 -7.44 -0.56 13.26
CA SER A 129 -8.01 0.78 13.16
C SER A 129 -9.40 0.74 12.58
N GLY A 130 -9.60 -0.01 11.49
CA GLY A 130 -10.93 -0.23 10.91
C GLY A 130 -11.91 -0.81 11.93
N LYS A 131 -11.53 -1.90 12.61
CA LYS A 131 -12.36 -2.51 13.66
C LYS A 131 -12.70 -1.55 14.80
N LYS A 132 -11.75 -0.71 15.23
CA LYS A 132 -11.95 0.25 16.34
C LYS A 132 -12.85 1.41 15.90
N ILE A 133 -12.74 1.86 14.65
CA ILE A 133 -13.60 2.89 14.04
C ILE A 133 -15.04 2.39 13.96
N GLU A 134 -15.27 1.19 13.43
CA GLU A 134 -16.59 0.56 13.36
C GLU A 134 -17.21 0.38 14.75
N LYS A 135 -16.45 -0.23 15.68
CA LYS A 135 -16.92 -0.53 17.03
C LYS A 135 -17.38 0.73 17.79
N ASN A 136 -16.67 1.84 17.59
CA ASN A 136 -16.94 3.08 18.31
C ASN A 136 -17.75 4.09 17.48
N ASN A 137 -18.20 3.70 16.28
CA ASN A 137 -18.89 4.56 15.32
C ASN A 137 -18.23 5.93 15.13
N VAL A 138 -16.92 5.94 14.92
CA VAL A 138 -16.14 7.19 14.81
C VAL A 138 -16.35 7.77 13.42
N LEU A 139 -16.70 9.06 13.33
CA LEU A 139 -17.00 9.72 12.05
C LEU A 139 -16.02 10.86 11.76
N GLY A 140 -15.74 11.04 10.47
CA GLY A 140 -15.02 12.18 9.92
C GLY A 140 -13.50 12.03 9.92
N ASN A 141 -12.86 12.87 9.09
CA ASN A 141 -11.44 12.80 8.77
C ASN A 141 -10.52 12.79 10.01
N ILE A 142 -10.70 13.74 10.93
CA ILE A 142 -9.79 13.95 12.06
C ILE A 142 -10.00 12.89 13.16
N PRO A 143 -11.24 12.58 13.59
CA PRO A 143 -11.46 11.52 14.58
C PRO A 143 -10.97 10.15 14.12
N CYS A 144 -11.28 9.74 12.88
CA CYS A 144 -10.78 8.48 12.32
C CYS A 144 -9.25 8.44 12.30
N ALA A 145 -8.59 9.51 11.85
CA ALA A 145 -7.13 9.59 11.83
C ALA A 145 -6.48 9.49 13.23
N LYS A 146 -7.10 10.09 14.25
CA LYS A 146 -6.65 9.97 15.64
C LYS A 146 -6.74 8.53 16.14
N VAL A 147 -7.82 7.82 15.80
CA VAL A 147 -7.95 6.39 16.12
C VAL A 147 -6.84 5.61 15.43
N SER A 148 -6.58 5.85 14.15
CA SER A 148 -5.52 5.16 13.42
C SER A 148 -4.14 5.36 14.04
N HIS A 149 -3.85 6.59 14.47
CA HIS A 149 -2.60 6.89 15.17
C HIS A 149 -2.49 6.15 16.51
N SER A 150 -3.55 6.20 17.33
CA SER A 150 -3.57 5.56 18.66
C SER A 150 -3.36 4.06 18.55
N VAL A 151 -4.05 3.40 17.62
CA VAL A 151 -3.92 1.96 17.39
C VAL A 151 -2.51 1.59 16.94
N ALA A 152 -1.95 2.32 15.98
CA ALA A 152 -0.58 2.10 15.53
C ALA A 152 0.44 2.25 16.68
N LYS A 153 0.28 3.26 17.52
CA LYS A 153 1.14 3.46 18.69
C LYS A 153 0.99 2.33 19.72
N GLU A 154 -0.24 1.91 20.01
CA GLU A 154 -0.54 0.79 20.93
C GLU A 154 0.11 -0.52 20.47
N ILE A 155 0.18 -0.77 19.15
CA ILE A 155 0.89 -1.92 18.58
C ILE A 155 2.39 -1.83 18.91
N VAL A 156 3.03 -0.70 18.63
CA VAL A 156 4.47 -0.50 18.91
C VAL A 156 4.77 -0.68 20.40
N ASP A 157 3.96 -0.07 21.27
CA ASP A 157 4.13 -0.17 22.71
C ASP A 157 3.93 -1.60 23.23
N THR A 158 3.07 -2.38 22.57
CA THR A 158 2.86 -3.80 22.90
C THR A 158 4.02 -4.66 22.42
N VAL A 159 4.52 -4.45 21.20
CA VAL A 159 5.69 -5.17 20.69
C VAL A 159 6.90 -4.91 21.57
N LYS A 160 7.16 -3.65 21.95
CA LYS A 160 8.25 -3.28 22.87
C LYS A 160 8.16 -3.99 24.23
N ARG A 161 6.95 -4.24 24.74
CA ARG A 161 6.74 -4.98 26.00
C ARG A 161 6.97 -6.48 25.87
N ILE A 162 6.87 -7.04 24.66
CA ILE A 162 7.09 -8.47 24.41
C ILE A 162 8.57 -8.74 24.13
N THR A 163 9.26 -7.80 23.49
CA THR A 163 10.66 -7.95 23.06
C THR A 163 11.68 -7.51 24.12
N ASN A 164 11.27 -6.75 25.13
CA ASN A 164 12.10 -6.30 26.25
C ASN A 164 11.71 -7.03 27.54
#